data_AF-A0A530LNF4-F1
#
_entry.id   AF-A0A530LNF4-F1
#
_cell.length_a   1.000
_cell.length_b   1.000
_cell.length_c   1.000
_cell.angle_alpha   90.00
_cell.angle_beta   90.00
_cell.angle_gamma   90.00
#
_symmetry.space_group_name_H-M   'P 1'
#
loop_
_entity.id
_entity.type
_entity.pdbx_description
1 polymer ?
#
loop_
_entity_poly.entity_id
_entity_poly.type
_entity_poly.pdbx_seq_one_letter_code
_entity_poly.pdbx_strand_id
1 'polypeptide(L)'
;MKRSAINDIIRDADAFIRSFGYIMPPFAYWSPEEMKARRQDSSAIFSSRLGWDITDYGQGKFDELGLFLFTVRNGRYEDMKKGMGMLYAEKIMISRKDQLSPMHRHNIKAEDIINRGGGKLVLELFMH
;
A
#
# COMPACT_ATOMS: atom_id res chain seq x y z
N MET A 1 -13.74 -0.60 9.13
CA MET A 1 -13.27 0.70 9.69
C MET A 1 -14.18 1.86 9.28
N LYS A 2 -14.36 2.88 10.14
CA LYS A 2 -15.12 4.11 9.80
C LYS A 2 -14.33 4.97 8.79
N ARG A 3 -15.03 5.69 7.90
CA ARG A 3 -14.39 6.60 6.93
C ARG A 3 -13.59 7.72 7.60
N SER A 4 -14.07 8.27 8.71
CA SER A 4 -13.33 9.28 9.48
C SER A 4 -11.97 8.76 9.95
N ALA A 5 -11.94 7.58 10.56
CA ALA A 5 -10.70 6.92 10.99
C ALA A 5 -9.76 6.66 9.80
N ILE A 6 -10.29 6.21 8.66
CA ILE A 6 -9.49 6.02 7.43
C ILE A 6 -8.86 7.36 6.99
N ASN A 7 -9.62 8.45 7.01
CA ASN A 7 -9.10 9.76 6.61
C ASN A 7 -8.00 10.26 7.56
N ASP A 8 -8.16 10.06 8.86
CA ASP A 8 -7.13 10.41 9.85
C ASP A 8 -5.85 9.59 9.61
N ILE A 9 -5.99 8.28 9.38
CA ILE A 9 -4.86 7.39 9.04
C ILE A 9 -4.12 7.87 7.79
N ILE A 10 -4.83 8.28 6.73
CA ILE A 10 -4.22 8.78 5.49
C ILE A 10 -3.41 10.06 5.77
N ARG A 11 -3.95 11.02 6.52
CA ARG A 11 -3.23 12.27 6.84
C ARG A 11 -1.97 11.99 7.64
N ASP A 12 -2.09 11.17 8.68
CA ASP A 12 -0.95 10.85 9.57
C ASP A 12 0.14 10.09 8.80
N ALA A 13 -0.28 9.17 7.93
CA ALA A 13 0.64 8.41 7.10
C ALA A 13 1.34 9.26 6.03
N ASP A 14 0.63 10.17 5.35
CA ASP A 14 1.24 11.12 4.41
C ASP A 14 2.29 11.99 5.11
N ALA A 15 1.95 12.56 6.26
CA ALA A 15 2.88 13.36 7.06
C ALA A 15 4.11 12.55 7.49
N PHE A 16 3.91 11.31 7.96
CA PHE A 16 5.00 10.42 8.34
C PHE A 16 5.90 10.08 7.16
N ILE A 17 5.35 9.67 6.02
CA ILE A 17 6.11 9.33 4.81
C ILE A 17 6.96 10.53 4.35
N ARG A 18 6.36 11.72 4.29
CA ARG A 18 7.05 12.95 3.88
C ARG A 18 8.13 13.38 4.86
N SER A 19 8.01 13.04 6.14
CA SER A 19 9.05 13.34 7.15
C SER A 19 10.37 12.62 6.88
N PHE A 20 10.36 11.51 6.13
CA PHE A 20 11.56 10.82 5.64
C PHE A 20 12.06 11.35 4.28
N GLY A 21 11.54 12.48 3.80
CA GLY A 21 11.92 13.06 2.51
C GLY A 21 11.34 12.34 1.30
N TYR A 22 10.40 11.42 1.50
CA TYR A 22 9.72 10.74 0.39
C TYR A 22 8.72 11.68 -0.28
N ILE A 23 8.79 11.77 -1.62
CA ILE A 23 7.89 12.60 -2.42
C ILE A 23 6.76 11.73 -2.95
N MET A 24 5.54 11.98 -2.50
CA MET A 24 4.36 11.27 -2.98
C MET A 24 4.01 11.70 -4.41
N PRO A 25 3.54 10.76 -5.26
CA PRO A 25 3.09 11.12 -6.60
C PRO A 25 1.82 11.99 -6.53
N PRO A 26 1.60 12.91 -7.47
CA PRO A 26 0.46 13.85 -7.41
C PRO A 26 -0.91 13.19 -7.25
N PHE A 27 -1.12 11.98 -7.79
CA PHE A 27 -2.41 11.28 -7.70
C PHE A 27 -2.75 10.80 -6.28
N ALA A 28 -1.77 10.79 -5.35
CA ALA A 28 -2.02 10.49 -3.94
C ALA A 28 -3.01 11.49 -3.30
N TYR A 29 -3.12 12.69 -3.86
CA TYR A 29 -3.88 13.80 -3.29
C TYR A 29 -5.19 14.10 -4.02
N TRP A 30 -5.58 13.28 -5.00
CA TRP A 30 -6.84 13.51 -5.73
C TRP A 30 -8.06 13.41 -4.83
N SER A 31 -8.96 14.38 -4.95
CA SER A 31 -10.30 14.28 -4.37
C SER A 31 -11.11 13.18 -5.07
N PRO A 32 -12.20 12.68 -4.46
CA PRO A 32 -13.11 11.75 -5.13
C PRO A 32 -13.65 12.26 -6.47
N GLU A 33 -13.87 13.57 -6.60
CA GLU A 33 -14.32 14.23 -7.83
C GLU A 33 -13.22 14.20 -8.89
N GLU A 34 -11.98 14.52 -8.52
CA GLU A 34 -10.82 14.44 -9.41
C GLU A 34 -10.56 13.00 -9.87
N MET A 35 -10.66 12.02 -8.97
CA MET A 35 -10.55 10.60 -9.32
C MET A 35 -11.60 10.20 -10.37
N LYS A 36 -12.85 10.69 -10.24
CA LYS A 36 -13.90 10.43 -11.23
C LYS A 36 -13.60 11.09 -12.56
N ALA A 37 -13.20 12.37 -12.54
CA ALA A 37 -12.89 13.14 -13.74
C ALA A 37 -11.70 12.54 -14.53
N ARG A 38 -10.70 12.02 -13.82
CA ARG A 38 -9.47 11.46 -14.42
C ARG A 38 -9.56 9.96 -14.74
N ARG A 39 -10.72 9.34 -14.56
CA ARG A 39 -10.87 7.88 -14.68
C ARG A 39 -10.48 7.33 -16.06
N GLN A 40 -10.77 8.08 -17.12
CA GLN A 40 -10.44 7.69 -18.49
C GLN A 40 -8.96 8.00 -18.79
N ASP A 41 -8.54 9.25 -18.61
CA ASP A 41 -7.19 9.72 -18.96
C ASP A 41 -6.07 9.10 -18.10
N SER A 42 -6.40 8.62 -16.90
CA SER A 42 -5.47 7.98 -15.98
C SER A 42 -5.87 6.53 -15.65
N SER A 43 -6.47 5.83 -16.62
CA SER A 43 -6.99 4.46 -16.46
C SER A 43 -5.98 3.46 -15.86
N ALA A 44 -4.68 3.63 -16.12
CA ALA A 44 -3.61 2.77 -15.58
C ALA A 44 -3.53 2.77 -14.04
N ILE A 45 -3.83 3.90 -13.40
CA ILE A 45 -3.88 4.02 -11.93
C ILE A 45 -4.94 3.08 -11.36
N PHE A 46 -6.11 3.05 -12.00
CA PHE A 46 -7.25 2.24 -11.57
C PHE A 46 -7.07 0.76 -11.93
N SER A 47 -6.65 0.47 -13.16
CA SER A 47 -6.51 -0.91 -13.66
C SER A 47 -5.38 -1.67 -12.97
N SER A 48 -4.35 -0.95 -12.49
CA SER A 48 -3.22 -1.51 -11.73
C SER A 48 -3.38 -1.40 -10.21
N ARG A 49 -4.51 -0.85 -9.74
CA ARG A 49 -4.84 -0.66 -8.32
C ARG A 49 -3.77 0.11 -7.54
N LEU A 50 -3.34 1.25 -8.09
CA LEU A 50 -2.40 2.14 -7.42
C LEU A 50 -3.12 2.98 -6.35
N GLY A 51 -2.36 3.50 -5.38
CA GLY A 51 -2.88 4.41 -4.35
C GLY A 51 -2.98 3.80 -2.95
N TRP A 52 -3.77 4.45 -2.11
CA TRP A 52 -3.93 4.15 -0.68
C TRP A 52 -4.63 2.81 -0.45
N ASP A 53 -4.10 2.01 0.47
CA ASP A 53 -4.65 0.75 0.95
C ASP A 53 -4.53 0.67 2.47
N ILE A 54 -5.64 0.42 3.15
CA ILE A 54 -5.75 0.40 4.62
C ILE A 54 -6.61 -0.79 4.98
N THR A 55 -6.05 -1.67 5.81
CA THR A 55 -6.72 -2.90 6.21
C THR A 55 -6.53 -3.15 7.70
N ASP A 56 -7.60 -3.54 8.37
CA ASP A 56 -7.61 -4.17 9.70
C ASP A 56 -7.75 -5.70 9.59
N TYR A 57 -7.54 -6.23 8.37
CA TYR A 57 -7.73 -7.63 7.99
C TYR A 57 -9.11 -8.19 8.39
N GLY A 58 -10.13 -7.32 8.43
CA GLY A 58 -11.49 -7.67 8.84
C GLY A 58 -11.66 -7.93 10.34
N GLN A 59 -10.65 -7.63 11.16
CA GLN A 59 -10.67 -7.89 12.60
C GLN A 59 -11.20 -6.72 13.43
N GLY A 60 -11.40 -5.54 12.83
CA GLY A 60 -11.91 -4.36 13.52
C GLY A 60 -10.95 -3.73 14.53
N LYS A 61 -9.68 -4.17 14.56
CA LYS A 61 -8.65 -3.76 15.54
C LYS A 61 -7.40 -3.21 14.85
N PHE A 62 -7.57 -2.19 14.01
CA PHE A 62 -6.49 -1.67 13.16
C PHE A 62 -5.19 -1.39 13.93
N ASP A 63 -5.25 -0.80 15.12
CA ASP A 63 -4.04 -0.41 15.88
C ASP A 63 -3.22 -1.60 16.39
N GLU A 64 -3.86 -2.75 16.64
CA GLU A 64 -3.19 -4.00 17.04
C GLU A 64 -2.85 -4.87 15.83
N LEU A 65 -3.77 -4.95 14.87
CA LEU A 65 -3.69 -5.82 13.69
C LEU A 65 -4.17 -5.04 12.48
N GLY A 66 -3.22 -4.62 11.67
CA GLY A 66 -3.51 -3.73 10.55
C GLY A 66 -2.27 -3.38 9.76
N LEU A 67 -2.51 -2.78 8.60
CA LEU A 67 -1.43 -2.34 7.73
C LEU A 67 -1.89 -1.16 6.89
N PHE A 68 -0.99 -0.18 6.76
CA PHE A 68 -1.11 0.91 5.82
C PHE A 68 -0.17 0.68 4.64
N LEU A 69 -0.66 0.89 3.42
CA LEU A 69 0.15 0.88 2.22
C LEU A 69 -0.23 2.01 1.26
N PHE A 70 0.75 2.44 0.45
CA PHE A 70 0.52 3.16 -0.79
C PHE A 70 1.21 2.41 -1.93
N THR A 71 0.44 1.98 -2.93
CA THR A 71 0.98 1.32 -4.12
C THR A 71 1.37 2.36 -5.15
N VAL A 72 2.68 2.55 -5.35
CA VAL A 72 3.26 3.60 -6.21
C VAL A 72 3.22 3.17 -7.68
N ARG A 73 3.54 1.90 -7.94
CA ARG A 73 3.54 1.28 -9.27
C ARG A 73 3.24 -0.20 -9.13
N ASN A 74 2.62 -0.77 -10.14
CA ASN A 74 2.23 -2.18 -10.14
C ASN A 74 2.01 -2.66 -11.57
N GLY A 75 2.47 -3.88 -11.85
CA GLY A 75 2.11 -4.61 -13.05
C GLY A 75 0.72 -5.22 -12.99
N ARG A 76 0.28 -5.79 -14.12
CA ARG A 76 -0.98 -6.54 -14.21
C ARG A 76 -0.67 -8.01 -14.44
N TYR A 77 -1.24 -8.85 -13.59
CA TYR A 77 -1.07 -10.30 -13.66
C TYR A 77 -1.48 -10.89 -15.03
N GLU A 78 -2.53 -10.36 -15.64
CA GLU A 78 -2.98 -10.82 -16.97
C GLU A 78 -2.01 -10.46 -18.10
N ASP A 79 -1.24 -9.38 -17.96
CA ASP A 79 -0.22 -9.02 -18.95
C ASP A 79 1.02 -9.91 -18.76
N MET A 80 1.36 -10.24 -17.51
CA MET A 80 2.43 -11.17 -17.17
C MET A 80 2.21 -12.56 -17.80
N LYS A 81 0.97 -13.07 -17.81
CA LYS A 81 0.64 -14.35 -18.48
C LYS A 81 0.93 -14.36 -19.98
N LYS A 82 0.98 -13.19 -20.62
CA LYS A 82 1.29 -13.01 -22.04
C LYS A 82 2.78 -12.77 -22.30
N GLY A 83 3.61 -12.79 -21.25
CA GLY A 83 5.03 -12.44 -21.34
C GLY A 83 5.27 -10.95 -21.61
N MET A 84 4.31 -10.09 -21.27
CA MET A 84 4.37 -8.65 -21.53
C MET A 84 4.12 -7.83 -20.26
N GLY A 85 4.45 -6.53 -20.32
CA GLY A 85 4.11 -5.57 -19.28
C GLY A 85 5.12 -5.46 -18.13
N MET A 86 4.77 -4.65 -17.14
CA MET A 86 5.62 -4.39 -15.97
C MET A 86 5.65 -5.62 -15.06
N LEU A 87 6.86 -6.11 -14.77
CA LEU A 87 7.10 -7.30 -13.93
C LEU A 87 7.35 -6.99 -12.45
N TYR A 88 7.30 -5.71 -12.07
CA TYR A 88 7.62 -5.24 -10.73
C TYR A 88 6.51 -4.37 -10.15
N ALA A 89 6.52 -4.25 -8.83
CA ALA A 89 5.65 -3.39 -8.07
C ALA A 89 6.46 -2.70 -6.97
N GLU A 90 5.97 -1.56 -6.51
CA GLU A 90 6.56 -0.84 -5.39
C GLU A 90 5.45 -0.33 -4.48
N LYS A 91 5.62 -0.58 -3.18
CA LYS A 91 4.72 -0.09 -2.14
C LYS A 91 5.52 0.59 -1.04
N ILE A 92 5.00 1.71 -0.57
CA ILE A 92 5.40 2.31 0.70
C ILE A 92 4.44 1.77 1.75
N MET A 93 4.96 1.40 2.91
CA MET A 93 4.18 0.75 3.95
C MET A 93 4.49 1.40 5.29
N ILE A 94 3.48 1.45 6.16
CA ILE A 94 3.66 1.82 7.56
C ILE A 94 3.06 0.70 8.40
N SER A 95 3.91 0.07 9.19
CA SER A 95 3.51 -0.71 10.36
C SER A 95 3.76 0.17 11.58
N ARG A 96 2.72 0.39 12.39
CA ARG A 96 2.82 1.17 13.62
C ARG A 96 3.55 0.37 14.69
N LYS A 97 3.98 1.06 15.75
CA LYS A 97 4.57 0.41 16.92
C LYS A 97 3.62 -0.68 17.42
N ASP A 98 4.16 -1.89 17.57
CA ASP A 98 3.46 -3.09 18.06
C ASP A 98 2.25 -3.54 17.20
N GLN A 99 2.07 -2.98 15.99
CA GLN A 99 1.00 -3.36 15.07
C GLN A 99 1.41 -4.59 14.24
N LEU A 100 0.62 -5.65 14.32
CA LEU A 100 0.87 -6.91 13.63
C LEU A 100 0.27 -6.94 12.21
N SER A 101 1.07 -7.41 11.26
CA SER A 101 0.57 -7.93 9.98
C SER A 101 0.48 -9.46 10.07
N PRO A 102 -0.68 -10.09 9.82
CA PRO A 102 -0.83 -11.53 9.97
C PRO A 102 0.12 -12.35 9.09
N MET A 103 0.48 -13.54 9.59
CA MET A 103 1.25 -14.53 8.84
C MET A 103 0.60 -14.84 7.49
N HIS A 104 1.38 -14.78 6.42
CA HIS A 104 0.92 -15.12 5.07
C HIS A 104 2.07 -15.52 4.16
N ARG A 105 1.74 -16.10 3.01
CA ARG A 105 2.67 -16.34 1.90
C ARG A 105 2.07 -15.86 0.59
N HIS A 106 2.94 -15.66 -0.39
CA HIS A 106 2.52 -15.39 -1.77
C HIS A 106 2.79 -16.59 -2.67
N ASN A 107 1.79 -16.98 -3.46
CA ASN A 107 1.94 -18.09 -4.41
C ASN A 107 2.76 -17.71 -5.66
N ILE A 108 2.90 -16.41 -5.94
CA ILE A 108 3.49 -15.90 -7.19
C ILE A 108 4.48 -14.77 -6.90
N LYS A 109 4.10 -13.83 -6.05
CA LYS A 109 4.93 -12.66 -5.73
C LYS A 109 6.18 -13.09 -4.95
N ALA A 110 7.35 -12.74 -5.48
CA ALA A 110 8.57 -12.57 -4.69
C ALA A 110 8.66 -11.10 -4.25
N GLU A 111 9.11 -10.84 -3.03
CA GLU A 111 9.21 -9.48 -2.53
C GLU A 111 10.43 -9.28 -1.63
N ASP A 112 10.98 -8.08 -1.72
CA ASP A 112 11.97 -7.56 -0.80
C ASP A 112 11.27 -6.62 0.18
N ILE A 113 11.20 -6.99 1.45
CA ILE A 113 10.69 -6.13 2.51
C ILE A 113 11.85 -5.28 3.03
N ILE A 114 11.77 -3.97 2.84
CA ILE A 114 12.85 -3.02 3.14
C ILE A 114 12.42 -2.10 4.28
N ASN A 115 13.16 -2.15 5.40
CA ASN A 115 13.02 -1.12 6.44
C ASN A 115 13.67 0.18 5.94
N ARG A 116 12.84 1.11 5.45
CA ARG A 116 13.27 2.41 4.91
C ARG A 116 13.59 3.44 6.00
N GLY A 117 13.24 3.19 7.27
CA GLY A 117 13.52 4.10 8.38
C GLY A 117 12.46 4.05 9.49
N GLY A 118 12.78 4.71 10.61
CA GLY A 118 11.93 4.78 11.79
C GLY A 118 12.27 3.71 12.82
N GLY A 119 11.37 2.75 13.03
CA GLY A 119 11.53 1.69 14.03
C GLY A 119 12.35 0.49 13.56
N LYS A 120 12.40 -0.55 14.41
CA LYS A 120 12.90 -1.87 14.03
C LYS A 120 11.75 -2.67 13.41
N LEU A 121 11.92 -3.12 12.18
CA LEU A 121 11.03 -4.09 11.56
C LEU A 121 11.42 -5.50 12.01
N VAL A 122 10.48 -6.24 12.59
CA VAL A 122 10.66 -7.64 12.98
C VAL A 122 9.86 -8.50 12.01
N LEU A 123 10.53 -9.51 11.45
CA LEU A 123 9.91 -10.49 10.55
C LEU A 123 10.03 -11.87 11.18
N GLU A 124 8.89 -12.55 11.30
CA GLU A 124 8.83 -13.95 11.72
C GLU A 124 8.61 -14.82 10.48
N LEU A 125 9.49 -15.80 10.27
CA LEU A 125 9.53 -16.61 9.06
C LEU A 125 9.40 -18.09 9.41
N PHE A 126 8.60 -18.80 8.63
CA PHE A 126 8.40 -20.24 8.74
C PHE A 126 8.70 -20.92 7.40
N MET A 127 9.28 -22.10 7.45
CA MET A 127 9.34 -23.01 6.32
C MET A 127 8.17 -23.98 6.39
N HIS A 128 7.60 -24.32 5.24
CA HIS A 128 6.70 -25.45 5.11
C HIS A 128 7.47 -26.77 5.05
#